data_AF-A0A1C7N9X3-F1
#
_entry.id   AF-A0A1C7N9X3-F1
#
_cell.length_a   1.000
_cell.length_b   1.000
_cell.length_c   1.000
_cell.angle_alpha   90.00
_cell.angle_beta   90.00
_cell.angle_gamma   90.00
#
_symmetry.space_group_name_H-M   'P 1'
#
loop_
_entity.id
_entity.type
_entity.pdbx_description
1 polymer ?
#
loop_
_entity_poly.entity_id
_entity_poly.type
_entity_poly.pdbx_seq_one_letter_code
_entity_poly.pdbx_strand_id
1 'polypeptide(L)'
;MVIAAFIYQISIAVIVYDQAAHISNWLSIVWSSSTREYRLYAQDKFSCCGFATQLDYVVPSNTCTTEHVLNTLQTCQRPLTVFVQTKLTHIYIALFTSLAIELLALCNTITLLCTQTFVTTKRKWVSPECNYSDDTLVSQYQHPSGKSVVN
;
A
#
# COMPACT_ATOMS: atom_id res chain seq x y z
N MET A 1 17.35 2.26 -1.33
CA MET A 1 16.08 2.94 -0.98
C MET A 1 14.95 1.93 -0.73
N VAL A 2 14.62 1.03 -1.67
CA VAL A 2 13.53 0.04 -1.54
C VAL A 2 13.53 -0.71 -0.18
N ILE A 3 14.66 -1.27 0.26
CA ILE A 3 14.76 -2.00 1.54
C ILE A 3 14.37 -1.13 2.75
N ALA A 4 14.70 0.17 2.74
CA ALA A 4 14.34 1.09 3.81
C ALA A 4 12.83 1.43 3.78
N ALA A 5 12.24 1.57 2.59
CA ALA A 5 10.79 1.74 2.43
C ALA A 5 10.03 0.49 2.91
N PHE A 6 10.52 -0.70 2.58
CA PHE A 6 9.94 -1.98 3.01
C PHE A 6 9.92 -2.14 4.54
N ILE A 7 11.04 -1.83 5.22
CA ILE A 7 11.12 -1.83 6.70
C ILE A 7 10.12 -0.84 7.31
N TYR A 8 9.99 0.35 6.71
CA TYR A 8 9.05 1.37 7.16
C TYR A 8 7.58 0.95 6.95
N GLN A 9 7.25 0.34 5.81
CA GLN A 9 5.91 -0.19 5.52
C GLN A 9 5.52 -1.32 6.47
N ILE A 10 6.43 -2.25 6.77
CA ILE A 10 6.21 -3.30 7.80
C ILE A 10 5.93 -2.66 9.16
N SER A 11 6.73 -1.66 9.54
CA SER A 11 6.56 -0.95 10.82
C SER A 11 5.18 -0.30 10.95
N ILE A 12 4.72 0.40 9.89
CA ILE A 12 3.36 0.97 9.84
C ILE A 12 2.29 -0.12 9.87
N ALA A 13 2.45 -1.20 9.10
CA ALA A 13 1.47 -2.28 9.03
C ALA A 13 1.23 -2.93 10.40
N VAL A 14 2.29 -3.15 11.19
CA VAL A 14 2.20 -3.67 12.57
C VAL A 14 1.46 -2.69 13.49
N ILE A 15 1.78 -1.39 13.43
CA ILE A 15 1.12 -0.36 14.27
C ILE A 15 -0.37 -0.23 13.91
N VAL A 16 -0.70 -0.24 12.62
CA VAL A 16 -2.09 -0.18 12.13
C VAL A 16 -2.87 -1.44 12.53
N TYR A 17 -2.23 -2.61 12.51
CA TYR A 17 -2.85 -3.87 12.93
C TYR A 17 -3.18 -3.89 14.43
N ASP A 18 -2.26 -3.45 15.29
CA ASP A 18 -2.49 -3.33 16.74
C ASP A 18 -3.65 -2.38 17.06
N GLN A 19 -3.68 -1.20 16.43
CA GLN A 19 -4.78 -0.24 16.57
C GLN A 19 -6.12 -0.79 16.05
N ALA A 20 -6.12 -1.62 15.00
CA ALA A 20 -7.31 -2.27 14.49
C ALA A 20 -7.82 -3.38 15.44
N ALA A 21 -6.91 -4.13 16.07
CA ALA A 21 -7.25 -5.18 17.04
C ALA A 21 -7.81 -4.61 18.35
N HIS A 22 -7.25 -3.49 18.83
CA HIS A 22 -7.64 -2.84 20.09
C HIS A 22 -8.42 -1.52 19.90
N ILE A 23 -9.14 -1.42 18.78
CA ILE A 23 -9.80 -0.21 18.29
C ILE A 23 -10.66 0.50 19.35
N SER A 24 -11.48 -0.21 20.12
CA SER A 24 -12.35 0.39 21.14
C SER A 24 -11.56 1.10 22.24
N ASN A 25 -10.40 0.56 22.63
CA ASN A 25 -9.56 1.13 23.68
C ASN A 25 -8.77 2.34 23.13
N TRP A 26 -8.12 2.16 21.98
CA TRP A 26 -7.43 3.24 21.27
C TRP A 26 -8.34 4.45 21.04
N LEU A 27 -9.55 4.20 20.55
CA LEU A 27 -10.54 5.22 20.23
C LEU A 27 -11.07 5.95 21.48
N SER A 28 -11.13 5.28 22.64
CA SER A 28 -11.44 5.93 23.93
C SER A 28 -10.36 6.92 24.37
N ILE A 29 -9.09 6.52 24.22
CA ILE A 29 -7.93 7.36 24.52
C ILE A 29 -7.86 8.55 23.55
N VAL A 30 -8.08 8.31 22.25
CA VAL A 30 -8.17 9.37 21.23
C VAL A 30 -9.35 10.30 21.50
N TRP A 31 -10.51 9.79 21.90
CA TRP A 31 -11.67 10.63 22.23
C TRP A 31 -11.35 11.56 23.41
N SER A 32 -10.91 11.01 24.54
CA SER A 32 -10.58 11.75 25.76
C SER A 32 -9.42 12.73 25.61
N SER A 33 -8.50 12.52 24.66
CA SER A 33 -7.41 13.47 24.32
C SER A 33 -7.73 14.45 23.17
N SER A 34 -8.75 14.17 22.34
CA SER A 34 -9.10 15.02 21.20
C SER A 34 -9.65 16.40 21.59
N THR A 35 -9.52 17.37 20.68
CA THR A 35 -10.01 18.75 20.91
C THR A 35 -11.54 18.82 20.94
N ARG A 36 -12.07 19.87 21.58
CA ARG A 36 -13.50 20.17 21.61
C ARG A 36 -14.13 20.23 20.21
N GLU A 37 -13.41 20.83 19.27
CA GLU A 37 -13.86 20.96 17.87
C GLU A 37 -13.96 19.60 17.17
N TYR A 38 -12.98 18.71 17.37
CA TYR A 38 -12.99 17.37 16.79
C TYR A 38 -14.15 16.52 17.33
N ARG A 39 -14.41 16.57 18.64
CA ARG A 39 -15.57 15.91 19.25
C ARG A 39 -16.88 16.46 18.72
N LEU A 40 -17.03 17.78 18.65
CA LEU A 40 -18.24 18.42 18.13
C LEU A 40 -18.50 18.02 16.66
N TYR A 41 -17.47 18.01 15.82
CA TYR A 41 -17.54 17.51 14.44
C TYR A 41 -17.99 16.04 14.38
N ALA A 42 -17.44 15.17 15.24
CA ALA A 42 -17.81 13.77 15.29
C ALA A 42 -19.27 13.57 15.77
N GLN A 43 -19.68 14.27 16.82
CA GLN A 43 -21.05 14.21 17.37
C GLN A 43 -22.10 14.62 16.33
N ASP A 44 -21.82 15.70 15.59
CA ASP A 44 -22.69 16.17 14.51
C ASP A 44 -22.75 15.16 13.35
N LYS A 45 -21.59 14.76 12.83
CA LYS A 45 -21.45 13.83 11.70
C LYS A 45 -22.07 12.46 11.93
N PHE A 46 -22.01 11.94 13.15
CA PHE A 46 -22.50 10.59 13.49
C PHE A 46 -23.81 10.62 14.30
N SER A 47 -24.40 11.81 14.50
CA SER A 47 -25.65 12.03 15.27
C SER A 47 -25.65 11.29 16.61
N CYS A 48 -24.60 11.51 17.40
CA CYS A 48 -24.31 10.76 18.62
C CYS A 48 -23.78 11.68 19.72
N CYS A 49 -23.90 11.26 20.99
CA CYS A 49 -23.42 12.03 22.14
C CYS A 49 -22.54 11.19 23.06
N GLY A 50 -21.43 11.77 23.51
CA GLY A 50 -20.40 11.12 24.34
C GLY A 50 -19.76 9.87 23.70
N PHE A 51 -18.71 9.32 24.30
CA PHE A 51 -18.04 8.12 23.76
C PHE A 51 -18.60 6.81 24.31
N ALA A 52 -18.22 6.42 25.53
CA ALA A 52 -18.71 5.16 26.13
C ALA A 52 -20.07 5.33 26.81
N THR A 53 -20.35 6.52 27.34
CA THR A 53 -21.66 6.95 27.86
C THR A 53 -22.06 8.27 27.21
N GLN A 54 -23.34 8.65 27.26
CA GLN A 54 -23.85 9.84 26.58
C GLN A 54 -23.27 11.17 27.11
N LEU A 55 -22.68 11.15 28.31
CA LEU A 55 -22.05 12.30 28.97
C LEU A 55 -20.51 12.29 28.86
N ASP A 56 -19.92 11.20 28.33
CA ASP A 56 -18.47 10.96 28.33
C ASP A 56 -17.73 11.90 27.35
N TYR A 57 -17.08 12.93 27.92
CA TYR A 57 -16.43 14.02 27.20
C TYR A 57 -17.33 14.73 26.16
N VAL A 58 -18.65 14.74 26.41
CA VAL A 58 -19.66 15.33 25.53
C VAL A 58 -19.40 16.83 25.32
N VAL A 59 -19.52 17.31 24.07
CA VAL A 59 -19.56 18.74 23.78
C VAL A 59 -21.01 19.19 23.63
N PRO A 60 -21.49 20.19 24.39
CA PRO A 60 -22.81 20.78 24.19
C PRO A 60 -22.94 21.39 22.80
N SER A 61 -23.99 21.01 22.08
CA SER A 61 -24.30 21.44 20.71
C SER A 61 -25.80 21.32 20.44
N ASN A 62 -26.26 21.76 19.27
CA ASN A 62 -27.66 21.56 18.83
C ASN A 62 -28.03 20.07 18.75
N THR A 63 -27.05 19.21 18.45
CA THR A 63 -27.19 17.74 18.36
C THR A 63 -27.18 17.11 19.75
N CYS A 64 -26.38 17.63 20.67
CA CYS A 64 -26.25 17.14 22.05
C CYS A 64 -26.72 18.20 23.06
N THR A 65 -28.04 18.38 23.13
CA THR A 65 -28.71 19.16 24.20
C THR A 65 -28.99 18.27 25.41
N THR A 66 -29.09 18.88 26.60
CA THR A 66 -29.28 18.16 27.87
C THR A 66 -30.55 17.30 27.90
N GLU A 67 -31.59 17.66 27.15
CA GLU A 67 -32.83 16.87 27.03
C GLU A 67 -32.70 15.70 26.04
N HIS A 68 -32.04 15.89 24.89
CA HIS A 68 -31.86 14.84 23.88
C HIS A 68 -30.82 13.76 24.28
N VAL A 69 -29.80 14.17 25.03
CA VAL A 69 -28.77 13.29 25.62
C VAL A 69 -29.39 12.22 26.54
N LEU A 70 -30.53 12.52 27.18
CA LEU A 70 -31.13 11.63 28.18
C LEU A 70 -32.11 10.59 27.59
N ASN A 71 -32.70 10.86 26.42
CA ASN A 71 -33.88 10.11 25.94
C ASN A 71 -33.82 9.60 24.49
N THR A 72 -32.81 9.94 23.66
CA THR A 72 -32.90 9.60 22.22
C THR A 72 -31.58 9.26 21.52
N LEU A 73 -30.45 9.90 21.86
CA LEU A 73 -29.21 9.69 21.09
C LEU A 73 -28.34 8.54 21.59
N GLN A 74 -27.81 7.79 20.64
CA GLN A 74 -26.84 6.72 20.88
C GLN A 74 -25.46 7.28 21.24
N THR A 75 -24.64 6.44 21.90
CA THR A 75 -23.24 6.77 22.19
C THR A 75 -22.38 6.70 20.93
N CYS A 76 -21.35 7.54 20.84
CA CYS A 76 -20.50 7.60 19.64
C CYS A 76 -19.57 6.39 19.48
N GLN A 77 -19.33 5.60 20.53
CA GLN A 77 -18.43 4.44 20.49
C GLN A 77 -18.73 3.49 19.32
N ARG A 78 -20.00 3.08 19.14
CA ARG A 78 -20.37 2.14 18.07
C ARG A 78 -20.19 2.71 16.65
N PRO A 79 -20.80 3.85 16.27
CA PRO A 79 -20.64 4.40 14.92
C PRO A 79 -19.19 4.79 14.59
N LEU A 80 -18.43 5.36 15.55
CA LEU A 80 -17.01 5.66 15.34
C LEU A 80 -16.17 4.39 15.17
N THR A 81 -16.40 3.35 15.98
CA THR A 81 -15.68 2.08 15.86
C THR A 81 -15.89 1.46 14.47
N VAL A 82 -17.14 1.36 14.00
CA VAL A 82 -17.44 0.82 12.66
C VAL A 82 -16.82 1.67 11.55
N PHE A 83 -16.89 3.01 11.66
CA PHE A 83 -16.28 3.91 10.70
C PHE A 83 -14.75 3.73 10.63
N VAL A 84 -14.07 3.76 11.77
CA VAL A 84 -12.61 3.62 11.83
C VAL A 84 -12.18 2.22 11.39
N GLN A 85 -12.85 1.15 11.84
CA GLN A 85 -12.55 -0.23 11.43
C GLN A 85 -12.63 -0.40 9.91
N THR A 86 -13.66 0.19 9.28
CA THR A 86 -13.81 0.18 7.82
C THR A 86 -12.63 0.89 7.14
N LYS A 87 -12.23 2.07 7.64
CA LYS A 87 -11.10 2.83 7.08
C LYS A 87 -9.75 2.15 7.29
N LEU A 88 -9.49 1.60 8.48
CA LEU A 88 -8.28 0.81 8.76
C LEU A 88 -8.21 -0.44 7.87
N THR A 89 -9.34 -1.10 7.58
CA THR A 89 -9.40 -2.25 6.65
C THR A 89 -8.95 -1.85 5.23
N HIS A 90 -9.43 -0.71 4.70
CA HIS A 90 -8.97 -0.21 3.40
C HIS A 90 -7.47 0.15 3.39
N ILE A 91 -6.98 0.78 4.46
CA ILE A 91 -5.55 1.12 4.60
C ILE A 91 -4.70 -0.16 4.65
N TYR A 92 -5.13 -1.17 5.42
CA TYR A 92 -4.45 -2.46 5.51
C TYR A 92 -4.34 -3.15 4.15
N ILE A 93 -5.42 -3.17 3.35
CA ILE A 93 -5.39 -3.74 1.99
C ILE A 93 -4.37 -2.99 1.12
N ALA A 94 -4.33 -1.66 1.17
CA ALA A 94 -3.38 -0.85 0.40
C ALA A 94 -1.91 -1.05 0.84
N LEU A 95 -1.66 -1.21 2.14
CA LEU A 95 -0.33 -1.53 2.66
C LEU A 95 0.11 -2.94 2.25
N PHE A 96 -0.79 -3.92 2.32
CA PHE A 96 -0.51 -5.30 1.93
C PHE A 96 -0.19 -5.42 0.43
N THR A 97 -0.94 -4.74 -0.44
CA THR A 97 -0.65 -4.74 -1.89
C THR A 97 0.67 -4.02 -2.21
N SER A 98 0.99 -2.92 -1.52
CA SER A 98 2.29 -2.25 -1.63
C SER A 98 3.45 -3.18 -1.28
N LEU A 99 3.39 -3.84 -0.11
CA LEU A 99 4.39 -4.80 0.34
C LEU A 99 4.57 -5.97 -0.64
N ALA A 100 3.49 -6.48 -1.22
CA ALA A 100 3.55 -7.55 -2.22
C ALA A 100 4.25 -7.11 -3.51
N ILE A 101 4.00 -5.89 -3.98
CA ILE A 101 4.65 -5.32 -5.18
C ILE A 101 6.15 -5.09 -4.92
N GLU A 102 6.52 -4.55 -3.75
CA GLU A 102 7.93 -4.36 -3.38
C GLU A 102 8.68 -5.70 -3.28
N LEU A 103 8.06 -6.72 -2.68
CA LEU A 103 8.65 -8.06 -2.60
C LEU A 103 8.87 -8.69 -3.98
N LEU A 104 7.89 -8.57 -4.89
CA LEU A 104 8.03 -9.02 -6.29
C LEU A 104 9.16 -8.28 -7.02
N ALA A 105 9.27 -6.95 -6.83
CA ALA A 105 10.34 -6.15 -7.41
C ALA A 105 11.73 -6.55 -6.89
N LEU A 106 11.84 -6.84 -5.58
CA LEU A 106 13.07 -7.35 -4.97
C LEU A 106 13.44 -8.73 -5.52
N CYS A 107 12.50 -9.67 -5.60
CA CYS A 107 12.72 -11.00 -6.18
C CYS A 107 13.20 -10.92 -7.64
N ASN A 108 12.57 -10.07 -8.45
CA ASN A 108 12.96 -9.85 -9.85
C ASN A 108 14.37 -9.23 -9.95
N THR A 109 14.69 -8.26 -9.09
CA THR A 109 16.02 -7.62 -9.03
C THR A 109 17.11 -8.62 -8.65
N ILE A 110 16.88 -9.43 -7.61
CA ILE A 110 17.79 -10.50 -7.19
C ILE A 110 18.00 -11.51 -8.31
N THR A 111 16.92 -11.94 -8.97
CA THR A 111 16.99 -12.88 -10.11
C THR A 111 17.85 -12.32 -11.23
N LEU A 112 17.63 -11.06 -11.62
CA LEU A 112 18.44 -10.39 -12.65
C LEU A 112 19.92 -10.33 -12.27
N LEU A 113 20.24 -9.96 -11.02
CA LEU A 113 21.63 -9.89 -10.53
C LEU A 113 22.30 -11.27 -10.52
N CYS A 114 21.59 -12.32 -10.08
CA CYS A 114 22.06 -13.70 -10.12
C CYS A 114 22.30 -14.19 -11.55
N THR A 115 21.42 -13.88 -12.50
CA THR A 115 21.60 -14.22 -13.91
C THR A 115 22.77 -13.47 -14.54
N GLN A 116 22.89 -12.16 -14.29
CA GLN A 116 23.99 -11.34 -14.80
C GLN A 116 25.34 -11.79 -14.25
N THR A 117 25.44 -12.10 -12.95
CA THR A 117 26.67 -12.64 -12.35
C THR A 117 27.02 -14.04 -12.87
N PHE A 118 26.04 -14.89 -13.19
CA PHE A 118 26.29 -16.15 -13.90
C PHE A 118 26.83 -15.92 -15.32
N VAL A 119 26.26 -14.96 -16.07
CA VAL A 119 26.71 -14.63 -17.43
C VAL A 119 28.10 -14.00 -17.44
N THR A 120 28.44 -13.11 -16.50
CA THR A 120 29.79 -12.54 -16.39
C THR A 120 30.80 -13.57 -15.90
N THR A 121 30.42 -14.47 -14.98
CA THR A 121 31.30 -15.55 -14.53
C THR A 121 31.54 -16.56 -15.65
N LYS A 122 30.52 -16.95 -16.42
CA LYS A 122 30.73 -17.77 -17.64
C LYS A 122 31.60 -17.04 -18.67
N ARG A 123 31.39 -15.74 -18.94
CA ARG A 123 32.30 -14.96 -19.80
C ARG A 123 33.73 -14.84 -19.27
N LYS A 124 33.97 -15.00 -17.95
CA LYS A 124 35.32 -15.02 -17.39
C LYS A 124 36.05 -16.36 -17.60
N TRP A 125 35.31 -17.43 -17.88
CA TRP A 125 35.85 -18.74 -18.29
C TRP A 125 35.80 -18.97 -19.81
N VAL A 126 35.05 -18.15 -20.55
CA VAL A 126 34.98 -18.16 -22.01
C VAL A 126 35.83 -17.01 -22.56
N SER A 127 37.11 -17.32 -22.79
CA SER A 127 37.97 -16.56 -23.71
C SER A 127 37.27 -16.45 -25.08
N PRO A 128 37.48 -15.38 -25.86
CA PRO A 128 36.47 -14.92 -26.80
C PRO A 128 36.51 -15.68 -28.13
N GLU A 129 35.47 -16.50 -28.38
CA GLU A 129 35.07 -16.89 -29.73
C GLU A 129 33.60 -17.36 -29.73
N CYS A 130 32.69 -16.38 -29.83
CA CYS A 130 31.29 -16.60 -30.19
C CYS A 130 30.91 -15.51 -31.18
N ASN A 131 31.04 -15.80 -32.47
CA ASN A 131 30.53 -14.93 -33.53
C ASN A 131 29.02 -14.75 -33.33
N TYR A 132 28.61 -13.51 -33.09
CA TYR A 132 27.22 -13.11 -33.20
C TYR A 132 26.89 -12.97 -34.68
N SER A 133 26.40 -14.05 -35.28
CA SER A 133 25.80 -14.04 -36.62
C SER A 133 24.29 -14.13 -36.48
N ASP A 134 23.64 -12.98 -36.41
CA ASP A 134 22.22 -12.86 -36.75
C ASP A 134 22.02 -11.56 -37.54
N ASP A 135 21.99 -11.70 -38.86
CA ASP A 135 21.54 -10.68 -39.81
C ASP A 135 21.32 -11.35 -41.19
N THR A 136 20.27 -12.20 -41.28
CA THR A 136 19.85 -12.77 -42.58
C THR A 136 18.33 -12.79 -42.76
N LEU A 137 17.68 -11.65 -42.56
CA LEU A 137 16.36 -11.37 -43.13
C LEU A 137 16.32 -9.96 -43.73
N VAL A 138 16.76 -9.82 -44.99
CA VAL A 138 16.18 -8.95 -46.03
C VAL A 138 16.89 -9.18 -47.39
N SER A 139 16.10 -9.25 -48.46
CA SER A 139 16.50 -9.14 -49.89
C SER A 139 17.50 -10.13 -50.50
N GLN A 140 16.97 -11.18 -51.15
CA GLN A 140 17.41 -11.55 -52.51
C GLN A 140 16.22 -11.96 -53.41
N TYR A 141 15.57 -10.95 -54.00
CA TYR A 141 15.07 -11.04 -55.37
C TYR A 141 16.05 -10.27 -56.26
N GLN A 142 16.83 -10.96 -57.10
CA GLN A 142 17.29 -10.42 -58.39
C GLN A 142 17.85 -11.52 -59.30
N HIS A 143 17.52 -11.44 -60.59
CA HIS A 143 17.91 -12.40 -61.64
C HIS A 143 19.43 -12.45 -61.91
N PRO A 144 19.97 -13.57 -62.45
CA PRO A 144 21.37 -13.66 -62.86
C PRO A 144 21.63 -12.89 -64.16
N SER A 145 22.67 -12.06 -64.16
CA SER A 145 23.22 -11.45 -65.38
C SER A 145 24.50 -12.18 -65.76
N GLY A 146 24.56 -12.72 -66.99
CA GLY A 146 25.74 -13.43 -67.49
C GLY A 146 26.86 -12.50 -67.92
N LYS A 147 28.10 -13.00 -67.88
CA LYS A 147 29.21 -12.51 -68.70
C LYS A 147 29.94 -13.70 -69.33
N SER A 148 30.55 -13.43 -70.48
CA SER A 148 31.06 -14.41 -71.45
C SER A 148 32.58 -14.25 -71.64
N VAL A 149 33.21 -15.22 -72.33
CA VAL A 149 34.65 -15.25 -72.75
C VAL A 149 35.63 -15.17 -71.54
N VAL A 150 36.92 -15.50 -71.55
CA VAL A 150 37.86 -16.02 -72.55
C VAL A 150 38.43 -17.34 -71.99
N ASN A 151 38.73 -18.38 -72.78
CA ASN A 151 38.71 -18.46 -74.25
C ASN A 151 37.39 -19.05 -74.78
#